data_AF-A0AAW9KLE3-F1
#
_entry.id   AF-A0AAW9KLE3-F1
#
_cell.length_a   1.000
_cell.length_b   1.000
_cell.length_c   1.000
_cell.angle_alpha   90.00
_cell.angle_beta   90.00
_cell.angle_gamma   90.00
#
_symmetry.space_group_name_H-M   'P 1'
#
loop_
_entity.id
_entity.type
_entity.pdbx_description
1 polymer ?
#
loop_
_entity_poly.entity_id
_entity_poly.type
_entity_poly.pdbx_seq_one_letter_code
_entity_poly.pdbx_strand_id
1 'polypeptide(L)'
;VYIYEGFLHYMDTGAIEGAEAEVVVPSTSPAPAVVTRPAPVRHDSHSAQAKLNTEDIEFLYDMEFFIDRTRGGVRAFHEDTFRKALAQNGDSIIVIADDEIIKVHVHSRKPGEGMDLAMQYGELIK
;
A
#
# COMPACT_ATOMS: atom_id res chain seq x y z
N VAL A 1 9.05 30.16 7.09
CA VAL A 1 8.43 28.89 6.62
C VAL A 1 9.12 28.54 5.32
N TYR A 2 10.19 27.74 5.38
CA TYR A 2 11.09 27.48 4.23
C TYR A 2 11.19 25.99 3.86
N ILE A 3 10.35 25.14 4.48
CA ILE A 3 10.40 23.68 4.28
C ILE A 3 9.95 23.31 2.85
N TYR A 4 8.99 24.05 2.29
CA TYR A 4 8.46 23.76 0.95
C TYR A 4 9.41 24.16 -0.18
N GLU A 5 10.16 25.26 -0.04
CA GLU A 5 11.09 25.72 -1.06
C GLU A 5 12.28 24.76 -1.21
N GLY A 6 12.83 24.28 -0.09
CA GLY A 6 13.91 23.28 -0.11
C GLY A 6 13.49 21.95 -0.73
N PHE A 7 12.26 21.51 -0.46
CA PHE A 7 11.72 20.26 -1.02
C PHE A 7 11.53 20.35 -2.55
N LEU A 8 10.97 21.46 -3.04
CA LEU A 8 10.80 21.69 -4.48
C LEU A 8 12.15 21.76 -5.21
N HIS A 9 13.14 22.44 -4.62
CA HIS A 9 14.48 22.53 -5.20
C HIS A 9 15.15 21.15 -5.30
N TYR A 10 14.97 20.29 -4.30
CA TYR A 10 15.47 18.92 -4.33
C TYR A 10 14.83 18.07 -5.43
N MET A 11 13.52 18.24 -5.66
CA MET A 11 12.84 17.52 -6.75
C MET A 11 13.30 17.96 -8.15
N ASP A 12 13.71 19.23 -8.30
CA ASP A 12 14.12 19.78 -9.59
C ASP A 12 15.61 19.54 -9.90
N THR A 13 16.49 19.67 -8.90
CA THR A 13 17.95 19.60 -9.10
C THR A 13 18.61 18.33 -8.56
N GLY A 14 17.92 17.55 -7.73
CA GLY A 14 18.45 16.31 -7.16
C GLY A 14 19.65 16.48 -6.22
N ALA A 15 20.01 17.71 -5.83
CA ALA A 15 21.16 18.01 -4.99
C ALA A 15 20.75 18.85 -3.76
N ILE A 16 21.26 18.45 -2.60
CA ILE A 16 21.22 19.26 -1.38
C ILE A 16 22.55 20.02 -1.27
N GLU A 17 22.54 21.32 -1.58
CA GLU A 17 23.68 22.19 -1.27
C GLU A 17 23.52 22.77 0.15
N GLY A 18 24.40 22.35 1.06
CA GLY A 18 24.89 23.13 2.20
C GLY A 18 23.93 23.45 3.35
N ALA A 19 23.87 22.57 4.36
CA ALA A 19 23.61 22.95 5.75
C ALA A 19 24.19 21.88 6.69
N GLU A 20 25.48 22.04 6.98
CA GLU A 20 26.24 21.31 7.96
C GLU A 20 25.76 21.63 9.39
N ALA A 21 25.10 20.66 10.03
CA ALA A 21 24.79 20.69 11.45
C ALA A 21 25.88 19.93 12.22
N GLU A 22 26.78 20.72 12.80
CA GLU A 22 27.89 20.35 13.67
C GLU A 22 27.40 19.62 14.93
N VAL A 23 27.87 18.39 15.17
CA VAL A 23 27.77 17.72 16.48
C VAL A 23 29.18 17.51 17.02
N VAL A 24 29.55 18.35 17.98
CA VAL A 24 30.79 18.29 18.75
C VAL A 24 30.64 17.30 19.92
N VAL A 25 31.52 16.31 20.03
CA VAL A 25 32.11 15.81 21.30
C VAL A 25 33.37 14.95 21.02
N PRO A 26 34.35 14.90 21.95
CA PRO A 26 35.78 14.97 21.63
C PRO A 26 36.50 13.61 21.66
N SER A 27 37.68 13.52 21.01
CA SER A 27 38.97 13.03 21.60
C SER A 27 39.94 12.39 20.58
N THR A 28 41.14 12.97 20.53
CA THR A 28 42.47 12.39 20.19
C THR A 28 42.72 11.75 18.80
N SER A 29 43.61 12.36 18.02
CA SER A 29 44.31 11.78 16.85
C SER A 29 45.66 11.15 17.28
N PRO A 30 46.35 10.26 16.52
CA PRO A 30 46.63 10.44 15.08
C PRO A 30 46.65 9.20 14.13
N ALA A 31 46.53 9.51 12.83
CA ALA A 31 47.04 8.80 11.62
C ALA A 31 46.18 7.68 10.95
N PRO A 32 46.27 7.52 9.60
CA PRO A 32 45.13 7.21 8.73
C PRO A 32 45.09 5.75 8.29
N ALA A 33 43.94 5.09 8.45
CA ALA A 33 43.63 3.82 7.82
C ALA A 33 42.51 4.03 6.80
N VAL A 34 42.80 3.73 5.54
CA VAL A 34 41.84 3.66 4.43
C VAL A 34 40.77 2.63 4.80
N VAL A 35 39.57 3.10 5.16
CA VAL A 35 38.38 2.26 5.26
C VAL A 35 37.55 2.54 4.01
N THR A 36 37.69 1.67 3.03
CA THR A 36 36.80 1.60 1.88
C THR A 36 35.39 1.33 2.40
N ARG A 37 34.54 2.37 2.43
CA ARG A 37 33.11 2.24 2.76
C ARG A 37 32.47 1.26 1.78
N PRO A 38 31.77 0.19 2.23
CA PRO A 38 30.94 -0.58 1.33
C PRO A 38 29.83 0.35 0.80
N ALA A 39 29.60 0.30 -0.51
CA ALA A 39 28.54 1.07 -1.15
C ALA A 39 27.19 0.72 -0.50
N PRO A 40 26.27 1.68 -0.31
CA PRO A 40 24.94 1.37 0.17
C PRO A 40 24.25 0.51 -0.89
N VAL A 41 24.10 -0.79 -0.61
CA VAL A 41 23.18 -1.65 -1.36
C VAL A 41 21.81 -1.06 -1.12
N ARG A 42 21.27 -0.42 -2.16
CA ARG A 42 19.88 0.03 -2.19
C ARG A 42 19.05 -1.24 -2.06
N HIS A 43 18.55 -1.49 -0.86
CA HIS A 43 17.36 -2.30 -0.74
C HIS A 43 16.29 -1.47 -1.41
N ASP A 44 16.02 -1.79 -2.67
CA ASP A 44 14.82 -1.33 -3.36
C ASP A 44 13.65 -1.90 -2.57
N SER A 45 13.26 -1.19 -1.51
CA SER A 45 11.98 -1.34 -0.86
C SER A 45 10.93 -0.77 -1.81
N HIS A 46 10.82 -1.39 -2.98
CA HIS A 46 9.56 -1.40 -3.71
C HIS A 46 8.60 -2.13 -2.79
N SER A 47 7.88 -1.38 -1.96
CA SER A 47 6.70 -1.89 -1.30
C SER A 47 5.85 -2.57 -2.38
N ALA A 48 5.19 -3.68 -2.06
CA ALA A 48 4.29 -4.35 -3.02
C ALA A 48 3.26 -3.35 -3.62
N GLN A 49 2.98 -2.26 -2.89
CA GLN A 49 2.21 -1.10 -3.33
C GLN A 49 2.77 -0.40 -4.58
N ALA A 50 4.08 -0.25 -4.71
CA ALA A 50 4.73 0.47 -5.81
C ALA A 50 4.73 -0.30 -7.15
N LYS A 51 4.36 -1.58 -7.13
CA LYS A 51 4.16 -2.41 -8.33
C LYS A 51 2.73 -2.37 -8.86
N LEU A 52 1.81 -1.70 -8.16
CA LEU A 52 0.50 -1.39 -8.68
C LEU A 52 0.64 -0.11 -9.51
N ASN A 53 0.66 -0.26 -10.82
CA ASN A 53 0.60 0.87 -11.74
C ASN A 53 -0.70 1.64 -11.46
N THR A 54 -0.60 2.80 -10.81
CA THR A 54 -1.73 3.70 -10.58
C THR A 54 -2.40 4.15 -11.89
N GLU A 55 -1.70 4.00 -13.01
CA GLU A 55 -2.16 4.32 -14.37
C GLU A 55 -3.08 3.26 -14.98
N ASP A 56 -3.17 2.05 -14.35
CA ASP A 56 -3.96 0.91 -14.84
C ASP A 56 -5.33 0.76 -14.11
N ILE A 57 -5.73 1.71 -13.27
CA ILE A 57 -7.01 1.64 -12.52
C ILE A 57 -8.12 2.32 -13.33
N GLU A 58 -9.05 1.53 -13.88
CA GLU A 58 -10.20 2.05 -14.64
C GLU A 58 -11.26 2.67 -13.70
N PHE A 59 -11.33 2.18 -12.46
CA PHE A 59 -12.37 2.56 -11.51
C PHE A 59 -11.83 3.27 -10.26
N LEU A 60 -12.34 4.47 -10.00
CA LEU A 60 -11.82 5.36 -8.96
C LEU A 60 -12.31 5.06 -7.53
N TYR A 61 -13.32 4.19 -7.35
CA TYR A 61 -13.80 3.87 -6.01
C TYR A 61 -13.07 2.65 -5.46
N ASP A 62 -12.21 2.91 -4.48
CA ASP A 62 -11.57 1.86 -3.70
C ASP A 62 -12.48 1.41 -2.55
N MET A 63 -12.68 0.09 -2.43
CA MET A 63 -13.46 -0.53 -1.38
C MET A 63 -12.62 -1.57 -0.65
N GLU A 64 -12.41 -1.34 0.65
CA GLU A 64 -11.86 -2.33 1.57
C GLU A 64 -12.88 -2.62 2.66
N PHE A 65 -13.21 -3.89 2.86
CA PHE A 65 -14.10 -4.34 3.92
C PHE A 65 -13.86 -5.80 4.28
N PHE A 66 -14.38 -6.19 5.44
CA PHE A 66 -14.40 -7.57 5.90
C PHE A 66 -15.82 -8.11 5.91
N ILE A 67 -15.94 -9.41 5.68
CA ILE A 67 -17.18 -10.16 5.79
C ILE A 67 -17.02 -11.14 6.95
N ASP A 68 -17.82 -10.97 7.99
CA ASP A 68 -17.95 -11.94 9.09
C ASP A 68 -18.94 -13.03 8.67
N ARG A 69 -18.45 -14.25 8.52
CA ARG A 69 -19.24 -15.42 8.11
C ARG A 69 -19.90 -16.14 9.29
N THR A 70 -19.52 -15.79 10.51
CA THR A 70 -20.15 -16.32 11.73
C THR A 70 -21.48 -15.62 12.03
N ARG A 71 -21.69 -14.44 11.43
CA ARG A 71 -22.84 -13.57 11.65
C ARG A 71 -23.50 -13.20 10.34
N GLY A 72 -24.73 -13.68 10.16
CA GLY A 72 -25.42 -13.50 8.89
C GLY A 72 -24.72 -14.26 7.75
N GLY A 73 -25.39 -14.38 6.61
CA GLY A 73 -24.91 -15.20 5.50
C GLY A 73 -25.61 -16.56 5.44
N VAL A 74 -26.23 -16.83 4.30
CA VAL A 74 -27.01 -18.07 4.04
C VAL A 74 -26.29 -18.94 3.00
N ARG A 75 -25.23 -18.41 2.38
CA ARG A 75 -24.61 -18.97 1.18
C ARG A 75 -23.22 -19.50 1.46
N ALA A 76 -22.92 -20.68 0.91
CA ALA A 76 -21.56 -21.21 0.90
C ALA A 76 -20.64 -20.27 0.11
N PHE A 77 -19.47 -19.98 0.68
CA PHE A 77 -18.48 -19.13 0.05
C PHE A 77 -17.57 -19.94 -0.87
N HIS A 78 -17.46 -19.51 -2.12
CA HIS A 78 -16.49 -20.04 -3.09
C HIS A 78 -15.74 -18.86 -3.69
N GLU A 79 -14.44 -18.79 -3.41
CA GLU A 79 -13.61 -17.64 -3.76
C GLU A 79 -13.63 -17.32 -5.26
N ASP A 80 -13.49 -18.33 -6.12
CA ASP A 80 -13.52 -18.14 -7.58
C ASP A 80 -14.84 -17.54 -8.08
N THR A 81 -15.96 -17.96 -7.49
CA THR A 81 -17.29 -17.46 -7.88
C THR A 81 -17.48 -16.04 -7.39
N PHE A 82 -17.04 -15.76 -6.17
CA PHE A 82 -17.10 -14.43 -5.58
C PHE A 82 -16.22 -13.43 -6.34
N ARG A 83 -14.97 -13.80 -6.65
CA ARG A 83 -14.05 -13.01 -7.48
C ARG A 83 -14.64 -12.72 -8.87
N LYS A 84 -15.22 -13.73 -9.54
CA LYS A 84 -15.89 -13.54 -10.84
C LYS A 84 -17.09 -12.60 -10.76
N ALA A 85 -17.84 -12.62 -9.65
CA ALA A 85 -18.95 -11.71 -9.46
C ALA A 85 -18.48 -10.26 -9.26
N LEU A 86 -17.44 -10.05 -8.44
CA LEU A 86 -16.81 -8.73 -8.26
C LEU A 86 -16.21 -8.20 -9.58
N ALA A 87 -15.61 -9.07 -10.40
CA ALA A 87 -14.99 -8.73 -11.67
C ALA A 87 -15.97 -8.19 -12.74
N GLN A 88 -17.29 -8.29 -12.52
CA GLN A 88 -18.27 -7.71 -13.45
C GLN A 88 -18.30 -6.17 -13.39
N ASN A 89 -18.02 -5.60 -12.22
CA ASN A 89 -18.10 -4.15 -11.97
C ASN A 89 -16.85 -3.62 -11.24
N GLY A 90 -15.78 -4.39 -11.20
CA GLY A 90 -14.55 -4.03 -10.51
C GLY A 90 -13.32 -4.64 -11.13
N ASP A 91 -12.20 -3.96 -10.92
CA ASP A 91 -10.85 -4.38 -11.30
C ASP A 91 -9.98 -4.46 -10.03
N SER A 92 -8.72 -4.90 -10.18
CA SER A 92 -7.74 -4.97 -9.09
C SER A 92 -8.26 -5.66 -7.82
N ILE A 93 -8.88 -6.84 -7.97
CA ILE A 93 -9.56 -7.55 -6.88
C ILE A 93 -8.58 -8.37 -6.06
N ILE A 94 -8.59 -8.18 -4.75
CA ILE A 94 -7.91 -9.02 -3.76
C ILE A 94 -8.96 -9.61 -2.83
N VAL A 95 -8.98 -10.93 -2.72
CA VAL A 95 -9.84 -11.66 -1.79
C VAL A 95 -8.94 -12.59 -0.99
N ILE A 96 -9.01 -12.48 0.32
CA ILE A 96 -8.34 -13.37 1.27
C ILE A 96 -9.43 -13.96 2.14
N ALA A 97 -9.68 -15.25 1.99
CA ALA A 97 -10.75 -15.94 2.69
C ALA A 97 -10.21 -16.88 3.77
N ASP A 98 -10.76 -16.75 4.96
CA ASP A 98 -10.67 -17.72 6.06
C ASP A 98 -12.06 -18.34 6.30
N ASP A 99 -12.15 -19.29 7.22
CA ASP A 99 -13.39 -19.95 7.60
C ASP A 99 -14.38 -18.97 8.26
N GLU A 100 -13.87 -18.03 9.06
CA GLU A 100 -14.67 -17.07 9.83
C GLU A 100 -14.76 -15.69 9.18
N ILE A 101 -13.66 -15.19 8.60
CA ILE A 101 -13.57 -13.82 8.07
C ILE A 101 -13.04 -13.83 6.64
N ILE A 102 -13.60 -12.98 5.79
CA ILE A 102 -13.07 -12.71 4.45
C ILE A 102 -12.66 -11.25 4.36
N LYS A 103 -11.43 -10.98 3.93
CA LYS A 103 -10.96 -9.64 3.58
C LYS A 103 -11.10 -9.41 2.08
N VAL A 104 -11.71 -8.29 1.71
CA VAL A 104 -11.92 -7.89 0.31
C VAL A 104 -11.34 -6.51 0.08
N HIS A 105 -10.54 -6.38 -0.97
CA HIS A 105 -10.14 -5.10 -1.57
C HIS A 105 -10.56 -5.13 -3.05
N VAL A 106 -11.27 -4.12 -3.51
CA VAL A 106 -11.68 -4.02 -4.91
C VAL A 106 -11.84 -2.56 -5.32
N HIS A 107 -11.29 -2.23 -6.49
CA HIS A 107 -11.61 -0.99 -7.18
C HIS A 107 -12.88 -1.23 -8.00
N SER A 108 -13.93 -0.44 -7.80
CA SER A 108 -15.24 -0.69 -8.39
C SER A 108 -15.86 0.56 -9.01
N ARG A 109 -16.60 0.38 -10.10
CA ARG A 109 -17.44 1.46 -10.66
C ARG A 109 -18.72 1.68 -9.85
N LYS A 110 -19.19 0.62 -9.17
CA LYS A 110 -20.49 0.55 -8.51
C LYS A 110 -20.35 -0.08 -7.13
N PRO A 111 -19.89 0.69 -6.13
CA PRO A 111 -19.58 0.16 -4.81
C PRO A 111 -20.78 -0.51 -4.13
N GLY A 112 -22.00 0.02 -4.32
CA GLY A 112 -23.22 -0.54 -3.74
C GLY A 112 -23.49 -1.99 -4.17
N GLU A 113 -23.32 -2.32 -5.46
CA GLU A 113 -23.55 -3.68 -5.96
C GLU A 113 -22.54 -4.68 -5.36
N GLY A 114 -21.30 -4.25 -5.11
CA GLY A 114 -20.29 -5.08 -4.44
C GLY A 114 -20.60 -5.32 -2.96
N MET A 115 -21.09 -4.31 -2.25
CA MET A 115 -21.53 -4.45 -0.85
C MET A 115 -22.76 -5.35 -0.73
N ASP A 116 -23.77 -5.17 -1.59
CA ASP A 116 -24.97 -6.00 -1.61
C ASP A 116 -24.64 -7.48 -1.89
N LEU A 117 -23.68 -7.72 -2.79
CA LEU A 117 -23.16 -9.06 -3.05
C LEU A 117 -22.46 -9.63 -1.81
N ALA A 118 -21.60 -8.86 -1.16
CA ALA A 118 -20.85 -9.28 0.01
C ALA A 118 -21.75 -9.63 1.20
N MET A 119 -22.83 -8.87 1.42
CA MET A 119 -23.83 -9.12 2.47
C MET A 119 -24.57 -10.46 2.33
N GLN A 120 -24.52 -11.12 1.16
CA GLN A 120 -25.09 -12.46 0.98
C GLN A 120 -24.25 -13.55 1.67
N TYR A 121 -22.97 -13.27 1.92
CA TYR A 121 -22.00 -14.21 2.49
C TYR A 121 -21.71 -13.98 3.98
N GLY A 122 -22.20 -12.88 4.55
CA GLY A 122 -21.97 -12.53 5.95
C GLY A 122 -22.33 -11.08 6.27
N GLU A 123 -22.11 -10.68 7.51
CA GLU A 123 -22.22 -9.30 7.97
C GLU A 123 -20.96 -8.51 7.58
N LEU A 124 -21.13 -7.27 7.12
CA LEU A 124 -20.01 -6.40 6.80
C LEU A 124 -19.45 -5.77 8.07
N ILE A 125 -18.15 -5.91 8.29
CA ILE A 125 -17.43 -5.28 9.40
C ILE A 125 -16.28 -4.42 8.86
N LYS A 126 -15.93 -3.39 9.64
CA LYS A 126 -14.88 -2.42 9.29
C LYS A 126 -13.50 -2.90 9.68
#